data_AF-A0A833PE79-F1
#
_entry.id   AF-A0A833PE79-F1
#
_cell.length_a   1.000
_cell.length_b   1.000
_cell.length_c   1.000
_cell.angle_alpha   90.00
_cell.angle_beta   90.00
_cell.angle_gamma   90.00
#
_symmetry.space_group_name_H-M   'P 1'
#
loop_
_entity.id
_entity.type
_entity.pdbx_description
1 polymer ?
#
loop_
_entity_poly.entity_id
_entity_poly.type
_entity_poly.pdbx_seq_one_letter_code
_entity_poly.pdbx_strand_id
1 'polypeptide(L)'
;MVTGSNTISDDLSSITPNQDNSTTPTFALDVKALGGMYANNIFIIGTDKGLGVSNAGTIQSPQTLVITSAGKIENTGAIQNTNPQDSLLSISTGDGADLVSSGSMITNGNLFLESGQNIILDKARLEKHGADNQNIISVSAKGDVSLQNSTNVQNFGEGGNLYIDASNINLGNDINIGVNGSIFLDAKQNLNATAVRNISSIYDINLSGGDLLTLNNTPVWANSGNINLGTTKQNSNLAVNSTSLNAEKDLNIYGAGTVSINQIGLDNVGATTKTKNFNISAQDDLSWKNAGNYLPVFTGKLDLRSNGKLDISGTQFLANEGINLFGKELIINSQLKSNKDINLTSFEKDLNLNQGANLSAATDINVSAFQGHINAKNLKANSTSGKASFISYGNNNIQSEVTGDTSQINAQKGITIASTGSGDVNISLTSVESTLGGVKVQSTNNTNIKDTNIKAQGNVEIFANQNLVLSGVNSDSSSHTALNANKLFINSSPDFLGLSPLYSDKSVSQLKSDGILSITNKDGSLYAQNLKLIGGATLIESGNFVTNKSVEVNATGSEFLRSNPNLNSLDGDLSIQSDYGLRIDPKALKLNATGDIDLISKNGATALVGYAGTNGQGSEEVVNLTTNNGGITL
;
A
#
# COMPACT_ATOMS: atom_id res chain seq x y z
N MET A 1 -30.11 -24.03 -46.70
CA MET A 1 -30.12 -23.12 -47.85
C MET A 1 -28.69 -22.71 -48.15
N VAL A 2 -28.26 -22.88 -49.39
CA VAL A 2 -26.93 -22.47 -49.87
C VAL A 2 -27.14 -21.37 -50.90
N THR A 3 -26.43 -20.25 -50.77
CA THR A 3 -26.53 -19.08 -51.67
C THR A 3 -25.15 -18.74 -52.24
N GLY A 4 -25.15 -18.14 -53.43
CA GLY A 4 -23.94 -17.85 -54.21
C GLY A 4 -23.59 -18.94 -55.24
N SER A 5 -22.48 -18.75 -55.94
CA SER A 5 -22.04 -19.67 -56.99
C SER A 5 -21.26 -20.86 -56.40
N ASN A 6 -21.83 -22.06 -56.51
CA ASN A 6 -21.35 -23.25 -55.80
C ASN A 6 -21.40 -24.52 -56.66
N THR A 7 -20.41 -25.39 -56.51
CA THR A 7 -20.52 -26.84 -56.81
C THR A 7 -20.95 -27.55 -55.53
N ILE A 8 -22.06 -28.29 -55.57
CA ILE A 8 -22.65 -28.96 -54.41
C ILE A 8 -22.74 -30.46 -54.71
N SER A 9 -22.24 -31.32 -53.80
CA SER A 9 -22.41 -32.77 -53.93
C SER A 9 -23.83 -33.21 -53.58
N ASP A 10 -24.27 -34.34 -54.17
CA ASP A 10 -25.62 -34.89 -53.98
C ASP A 10 -25.97 -35.18 -52.51
N ASP A 11 -24.96 -35.48 -51.69
CA ASP A 11 -25.08 -35.77 -50.27
C ASP A 11 -24.86 -34.54 -49.36
N LEU A 12 -24.66 -33.35 -49.94
CA LEU A 12 -24.35 -32.09 -49.25
C LEU A 12 -23.09 -32.13 -48.37
N SER A 13 -22.25 -33.16 -48.49
CA SER A 13 -21.01 -33.28 -47.71
C SER A 13 -19.90 -32.34 -48.20
N SER A 14 -20.01 -31.84 -49.43
CA SER A 14 -19.10 -30.86 -50.02
C SER A 14 -19.85 -29.72 -50.70
N ILE A 15 -19.50 -28.49 -50.32
CA ILE A 15 -19.96 -27.24 -50.94
C ILE A 15 -18.69 -26.47 -51.29
N THR A 16 -18.37 -26.37 -52.58
CA THR A 16 -17.17 -25.69 -53.06
C THR A 16 -17.56 -24.42 -53.82
N PRO A 17 -17.11 -23.23 -53.40
CA PRO A 17 -17.41 -21.98 -54.12
C PRO A 17 -16.79 -21.97 -55.53
N ASN A 18 -17.58 -21.60 -56.53
CA ASN A 18 -17.15 -21.39 -57.92
C ASN A 18 -17.14 -19.86 -58.18
N GLN A 19 -16.00 -19.18 -58.05
CA GLN A 19 -15.92 -17.71 -58.05
C GLN A 19 -16.11 -17.03 -59.43
N ASP A 20 -17.22 -17.28 -60.12
CA ASP A 20 -17.61 -16.54 -61.31
C ASP A 20 -18.43 -15.30 -60.90
N ASN A 21 -17.73 -14.19 -60.67
CA ASN A 21 -18.34 -12.92 -60.27
C ASN A 21 -19.11 -12.27 -61.44
N SER A 22 -20.44 -12.18 -61.32
CA SER A 22 -21.28 -11.26 -62.11
C SER A 22 -22.01 -10.31 -61.15
N THR A 23 -21.93 -9.01 -61.41
CA THR A 23 -22.29 -7.94 -60.47
C THR A 23 -23.76 -7.87 -60.02
N THR A 24 -23.93 -7.43 -58.75
CA THR A 24 -25.09 -6.78 -58.07
C THR A 24 -26.27 -7.67 -57.64
N PRO A 25 -26.21 -8.21 -56.40
CA PRO A 25 -26.91 -7.61 -55.24
C PRO A 25 -25.97 -7.29 -54.05
N THR A 26 -26.49 -6.69 -52.97
CA THR A 26 -25.75 -6.45 -51.70
C THR A 26 -25.90 -7.62 -50.71
N PHE A 27 -26.94 -8.44 -50.88
CA PHE A 27 -27.28 -9.56 -50.00
C PHE A 27 -27.45 -10.85 -50.81
N ALA A 28 -26.86 -11.94 -50.30
CA ALA A 28 -27.12 -13.30 -50.74
C ALA A 28 -28.46 -13.84 -50.19
N LEU A 29 -28.96 -13.28 -49.08
CA LEU A 29 -30.26 -13.59 -48.48
C LEU A 29 -30.83 -12.38 -47.74
N ASP A 30 -32.12 -12.06 -47.96
CA ASP A 30 -32.90 -11.13 -47.13
C ASP A 30 -34.15 -11.83 -46.57
N VAL A 31 -34.15 -12.11 -45.27
CA VAL A 31 -35.27 -12.81 -44.58
C VAL A 31 -36.48 -11.90 -44.35
N LYS A 32 -36.33 -10.57 -44.42
CA LYS A 32 -37.46 -9.63 -44.31
C LYS A 32 -38.53 -9.92 -45.37
N ALA A 33 -38.07 -10.19 -46.59
CA ALA A 33 -38.93 -10.48 -47.74
C ALA A 33 -39.65 -11.84 -47.61
N LEU A 34 -39.14 -12.76 -46.79
CA LEU A 34 -39.70 -14.09 -46.56
C LEU A 34 -40.71 -14.15 -45.39
N GLY A 35 -40.77 -13.10 -44.58
CA GLY A 35 -41.57 -13.05 -43.34
C GLY A 35 -40.92 -13.81 -42.17
N GLY A 36 -40.42 -15.02 -42.40
CA GLY A 36 -39.65 -15.79 -41.42
C GLY A 36 -39.22 -17.17 -41.94
N MET A 37 -38.39 -17.87 -41.17
CA MET A 37 -37.92 -19.22 -41.47
C MET A 37 -38.05 -20.09 -40.23
N TYR A 38 -38.75 -21.22 -40.35
CA TYR A 38 -39.07 -22.12 -39.24
C TYR A 38 -38.80 -23.56 -39.64
N ALA A 39 -37.83 -24.21 -39.00
CA ALA A 39 -37.50 -25.61 -39.25
C ALA A 39 -36.76 -26.25 -38.07
N ASN A 40 -36.83 -27.59 -37.93
CA ASN A 40 -36.12 -28.33 -36.86
C ASN A 40 -34.62 -28.07 -36.82
N ASN A 41 -34.00 -27.95 -38.00
CA ASN A 41 -32.63 -27.52 -38.19
C ASN A 41 -32.58 -26.51 -39.33
N ILE A 42 -31.82 -25.43 -39.17
CA ILE A 42 -31.62 -24.40 -40.17
C ILE A 42 -30.12 -24.24 -40.41
N PHE A 43 -29.69 -24.41 -41.67
CA PHE A 43 -28.35 -24.10 -42.13
C PHE A 43 -28.45 -23.08 -43.25
N ILE A 44 -27.82 -21.91 -43.08
CA ILE A 44 -27.72 -20.85 -44.07
C ILE A 44 -26.24 -20.68 -44.41
N ILE A 45 -25.86 -20.95 -45.66
CA ILE A 45 -24.46 -20.90 -46.11
C ILE A 45 -24.39 -19.95 -47.31
N GLY A 46 -23.81 -18.77 -47.12
CA GLY A 46 -23.50 -17.82 -48.18
C GLY A 46 -22.01 -17.86 -48.52
N THR A 47 -21.66 -18.15 -49.77
CA THR A 47 -20.26 -18.40 -50.15
C THR A 47 -19.58 -17.27 -50.91
N ASP A 48 -20.35 -16.31 -51.42
CA ASP A 48 -19.84 -15.24 -52.25
C ASP A 48 -19.29 -14.08 -51.39
N LYS A 49 -18.02 -13.74 -51.59
CA LYS A 49 -17.40 -12.60 -50.91
C LYS A 49 -18.14 -11.31 -51.29
N GLY A 50 -18.55 -10.53 -50.29
CA GLY A 50 -19.27 -9.27 -50.48
C GLY A 50 -20.79 -9.39 -50.59
N LEU A 51 -21.37 -10.59 -50.68
CA LEU A 51 -22.81 -10.81 -50.57
C LEU A 51 -23.17 -11.28 -49.16
N GLY A 52 -23.97 -10.49 -48.45
CA GLY A 52 -24.28 -10.74 -47.04
C GLY A 52 -25.58 -11.51 -46.75
N VAL A 53 -25.83 -11.82 -45.48
CA VAL A 53 -27.14 -12.31 -45.00
C VAL A 53 -27.79 -11.22 -44.15
N SER A 54 -29.01 -10.81 -44.51
CA SER A 54 -29.80 -9.85 -43.72
C SER A 54 -31.04 -10.53 -43.13
N ASN A 55 -31.26 -10.32 -41.84
CA ASN A 55 -32.45 -10.75 -41.13
C ASN A 55 -33.16 -9.58 -40.46
N ALA A 56 -34.37 -9.27 -40.92
CA ALA A 56 -35.31 -8.39 -40.20
C ALA A 56 -36.61 -9.12 -39.79
N GLY A 57 -36.72 -10.42 -40.09
CA GLY A 57 -37.86 -11.28 -39.72
C GLY A 57 -37.54 -12.17 -38.51
N THR A 58 -38.18 -13.35 -38.44
CA THR A 58 -37.85 -14.37 -37.43
C THR A 58 -37.22 -15.59 -38.08
N ILE A 59 -36.03 -15.98 -37.64
CA ILE A 59 -35.40 -17.28 -37.96
C ILE A 59 -35.47 -18.12 -36.68
N GLN A 60 -36.22 -19.21 -36.68
CA GLN A 60 -36.42 -20.04 -35.50
C GLN A 60 -36.17 -21.51 -35.78
N SER A 61 -35.34 -22.13 -34.95
CA SER A 61 -35.07 -23.56 -35.02
C SER A 61 -35.07 -24.19 -33.64
N PRO A 62 -35.83 -25.28 -33.41
CA PRO A 62 -35.74 -26.02 -32.16
C PRO A 62 -34.34 -26.56 -31.87
N GLN A 63 -33.58 -27.11 -32.84
CA GLN A 63 -32.34 -27.84 -32.52
C GLN A 63 -31.07 -27.11 -32.94
N THR A 64 -30.79 -26.99 -34.24
CA THR A 64 -29.55 -26.41 -34.76
C THR A 64 -29.85 -25.26 -35.70
N LEU A 65 -29.29 -24.09 -35.42
CA LEU A 65 -29.35 -22.91 -36.26
C LEU A 65 -27.92 -22.44 -36.56
N VAL A 66 -27.46 -22.63 -37.78
CA VAL A 66 -26.14 -22.22 -38.25
C VAL A 66 -26.29 -21.25 -39.41
N ILE A 67 -25.66 -20.08 -39.30
CA ILE A 67 -25.53 -19.10 -40.37
C ILE A 67 -24.05 -18.86 -40.63
N THR A 68 -23.57 -19.20 -41.81
CA THR A 68 -22.21 -18.92 -42.26
C THR A 68 -22.27 -18.10 -43.53
N SER A 69 -21.57 -16.98 -43.59
CA SER A 69 -21.56 -16.08 -44.75
C SER A 69 -20.16 -15.58 -45.05
N ALA A 70 -19.70 -15.68 -46.30
CA ALA A 70 -18.46 -15.05 -46.74
C ALA A 70 -18.53 -13.51 -46.75
N GLY A 71 -19.74 -12.94 -46.75
CA GLY A 71 -20.00 -11.51 -46.62
C GLY A 71 -20.64 -11.11 -45.28
N LYS A 72 -21.00 -9.83 -45.14
CA LYS A 72 -21.58 -9.24 -43.93
C LYS A 72 -22.83 -9.99 -43.44
N ILE A 73 -23.02 -10.14 -42.14
CA ILE A 73 -24.30 -10.59 -41.56
C ILE A 73 -24.94 -9.44 -40.80
N GLU A 74 -26.21 -9.18 -41.06
CA GLU A 74 -27.00 -8.15 -40.38
C GLU A 74 -28.26 -8.75 -39.75
N ASN A 75 -28.48 -8.53 -38.45
CA ASN A 75 -29.68 -8.97 -37.75
C ASN A 75 -30.38 -7.78 -37.07
N THR A 76 -31.52 -7.37 -37.58
CA THR A 76 -32.44 -6.42 -36.91
C THR A 76 -33.72 -7.10 -36.43
N GLY A 77 -33.91 -8.38 -36.76
CA GLY A 77 -35.06 -9.21 -36.40
C GLY A 77 -34.80 -10.10 -35.19
N ALA A 78 -35.35 -11.31 -35.20
CA ALA A 78 -35.13 -12.31 -34.17
C ALA A 78 -34.50 -13.58 -34.74
N ILE A 79 -33.47 -14.09 -34.09
CA ILE A 79 -32.87 -15.40 -34.35
C ILE A 79 -33.00 -16.21 -33.07
N GLN A 80 -33.71 -17.33 -33.13
CA GLN A 80 -34.15 -18.05 -31.94
C GLN A 80 -33.88 -19.55 -32.04
N ASN A 81 -33.29 -20.08 -30.98
CA ASN A 81 -33.24 -21.51 -30.74
C ASN A 81 -34.07 -21.88 -29.50
N THR A 82 -34.98 -22.84 -29.64
CA THR A 82 -36.04 -23.09 -28.63
C THR A 82 -35.95 -24.42 -27.88
N ASN A 83 -35.11 -25.39 -28.28
CA ASN A 83 -34.99 -26.64 -27.51
C ASN A 83 -34.09 -26.43 -26.27
N PRO A 84 -34.58 -26.71 -25.04
CA PRO A 84 -33.80 -26.58 -23.82
C PRO A 84 -32.55 -27.48 -23.72
N GLN A 85 -32.40 -28.51 -24.54
CA GLN A 85 -31.26 -29.43 -24.46
C GLN A 85 -30.54 -29.57 -25.81
N ASP A 86 -29.20 -29.60 -25.76
CA ASP A 86 -28.30 -29.85 -26.90
C ASP A 86 -28.49 -28.94 -28.11
N SER A 87 -29.02 -27.73 -27.91
CA SER A 87 -29.25 -26.79 -28.98
C SER A 87 -28.03 -25.91 -29.29
N LEU A 88 -27.92 -25.53 -30.56
CA LEU A 88 -26.83 -24.72 -31.08
C LEU A 88 -27.38 -23.54 -31.87
N LEU A 89 -26.94 -22.33 -31.52
CA LEU A 89 -27.03 -21.15 -32.35
C LEU A 89 -25.61 -20.69 -32.69
N SER A 90 -25.22 -20.79 -33.96
CA SER A 90 -23.90 -20.37 -34.45
C SER A 90 -24.04 -19.43 -35.64
N ILE A 91 -23.37 -18.28 -35.57
CA ILE A 91 -23.36 -17.28 -36.64
C ILE A 91 -21.90 -16.90 -36.92
N SER A 92 -21.46 -17.05 -38.17
CA SER A 92 -20.07 -16.83 -38.58
C SER A 92 -19.97 -16.04 -39.88
N THR A 93 -19.04 -15.08 -39.94
CA THR A 93 -18.68 -14.35 -41.16
C THR A 93 -17.30 -14.75 -41.69
N GLY A 94 -17.08 -14.57 -42.99
CA GLY A 94 -15.79 -14.73 -43.64
C GLY A 94 -14.81 -13.59 -43.35
N ASP A 95 -13.55 -13.78 -43.74
CA ASP A 95 -12.48 -12.80 -43.55
C ASP A 95 -12.84 -11.43 -44.12
N GLY A 96 -12.66 -10.38 -43.31
CA GLY A 96 -12.96 -9.00 -43.69
C GLY A 96 -14.45 -8.62 -43.65
N ALA A 97 -15.34 -9.53 -43.26
CA ALA A 97 -16.78 -9.26 -43.17
C ALA A 97 -17.25 -9.06 -41.72
N ASP A 98 -18.11 -8.06 -41.51
CA ASP A 98 -18.68 -7.74 -40.20
C ASP A 98 -19.94 -8.55 -39.87
N LEU A 99 -20.17 -8.76 -38.58
CA LEU A 99 -21.45 -9.19 -38.02
C LEU A 99 -22.06 -8.00 -37.25
N VAL A 100 -23.24 -7.58 -37.67
CA VAL A 100 -23.94 -6.43 -37.07
C VAL A 100 -25.31 -6.89 -36.57
N SER A 101 -25.67 -6.56 -35.34
CA SER A 101 -26.99 -6.87 -34.80
C SER A 101 -27.55 -5.72 -34.00
N SER A 102 -28.83 -5.43 -34.22
CA SER A 102 -29.71 -4.66 -33.33
C SER A 102 -30.97 -5.42 -32.93
N GLY A 103 -31.12 -6.64 -33.44
CA GLY A 103 -32.18 -7.58 -33.10
C GLY A 103 -31.83 -8.49 -31.92
N SER A 104 -32.66 -9.52 -31.73
CA SER A 104 -32.46 -10.54 -30.70
C SER A 104 -31.82 -11.81 -31.27
N MET A 105 -30.95 -12.43 -30.47
CA MET A 105 -30.34 -13.73 -30.66
C MET A 105 -30.54 -14.50 -29.36
N ILE A 106 -31.53 -15.38 -29.35
CA ILE A 106 -31.96 -16.11 -28.16
C ILE A 106 -31.70 -17.59 -28.38
N THR A 107 -31.11 -18.26 -27.40
CA THR A 107 -30.87 -19.71 -27.44
C THR A 107 -31.28 -20.34 -26.12
N ASN A 108 -31.53 -21.64 -26.11
CA ASN A 108 -31.60 -22.41 -24.87
C ASN A 108 -30.38 -23.33 -24.68
N GLY A 109 -29.39 -23.25 -25.59
CA GLY A 109 -28.14 -24.00 -25.56
C GLY A 109 -26.94 -23.08 -25.76
N ASN A 110 -25.97 -23.49 -26.59
CA ASN A 110 -24.79 -22.65 -26.85
C ASN A 110 -25.09 -21.56 -27.88
N LEU A 111 -24.49 -20.38 -27.69
CA LEU A 111 -24.50 -19.26 -28.63
C LEU A 111 -23.06 -18.94 -29.05
N PHE A 112 -22.78 -19.04 -30.35
CA PHE A 112 -21.48 -18.67 -30.93
C PHE A 112 -21.67 -17.58 -31.97
N LEU A 113 -20.95 -16.47 -31.80
CA LEU A 113 -20.81 -15.41 -32.79
C LEU A 113 -19.35 -15.31 -33.17
N GLU A 114 -19.03 -15.48 -34.44
CA GLU A 114 -17.67 -15.39 -34.97
C GLU A 114 -17.62 -14.42 -36.14
N SER A 115 -16.68 -13.47 -36.12
CA SER A 115 -16.51 -12.50 -37.20
C SER A 115 -15.10 -12.47 -37.74
N GLY A 116 -14.98 -12.50 -39.07
CA GLY A 116 -13.72 -12.29 -39.76
C GLY A 116 -13.23 -10.83 -39.74
N GLN A 117 -14.04 -9.89 -39.26
CA GLN A 117 -13.66 -8.49 -39.04
C GLN A 117 -14.22 -7.99 -37.71
N ASN A 118 -15.37 -7.31 -37.64
CA ASN A 118 -15.91 -6.78 -36.39
C ASN A 118 -17.25 -7.42 -36.01
N ILE A 119 -17.59 -7.34 -34.73
CA ILE A 119 -18.93 -7.60 -34.18
C ILE A 119 -19.46 -6.29 -33.60
N ILE A 120 -20.58 -5.82 -34.11
CA ILE A 120 -21.26 -4.60 -33.63
C ILE A 120 -22.65 -4.97 -33.13
N LEU A 121 -22.88 -4.78 -31.84
CA LEU A 121 -24.14 -5.03 -31.17
C LEU A 121 -24.69 -3.68 -30.69
N ASP A 122 -25.77 -3.21 -31.30
CA ASP A 122 -26.39 -1.91 -30.98
C ASP A 122 -27.85 -2.12 -30.57
N LYS A 123 -28.16 -1.95 -29.27
CA LYS A 123 -29.44 -2.35 -28.67
C LYS A 123 -29.77 -3.85 -28.84
N ALA A 124 -28.77 -4.66 -29.17
CA ALA A 124 -28.97 -6.08 -29.41
C ALA A 124 -29.27 -6.84 -28.11
N ARG A 125 -29.89 -8.01 -28.25
CA ARG A 125 -30.11 -8.94 -27.14
C ARG A 125 -29.48 -10.27 -27.46
N LEU A 126 -28.50 -10.68 -26.66
CA LEU A 126 -27.87 -12.00 -26.71
C LEU A 126 -28.25 -12.70 -25.41
N GLU A 127 -29.19 -13.63 -25.48
CA GLU A 127 -29.78 -14.18 -24.27
C GLU A 127 -29.88 -15.69 -24.33
N LYS A 128 -29.51 -16.35 -23.23
CA LYS A 128 -29.88 -17.74 -22.98
C LYS A 128 -31.10 -17.81 -22.07
N HIS A 129 -32.16 -18.49 -22.51
CA HIS A 129 -33.39 -18.72 -21.74
C HIS A 129 -33.52 -20.21 -21.37
N GLY A 130 -34.13 -20.53 -20.22
CA GLY A 130 -34.63 -21.87 -19.89
C GLY A 130 -33.61 -22.99 -19.57
N ALA A 131 -34.05 -23.96 -18.76
CA ALA A 131 -33.41 -25.20 -18.28
C ALA A 131 -32.03 -25.14 -17.59
N ASP A 132 -31.89 -26.00 -16.57
CA ASP A 132 -30.66 -26.28 -15.83
C ASP A 132 -29.72 -27.16 -16.66
N ASN A 133 -29.05 -26.56 -17.64
CA ASN A 133 -27.94 -27.19 -18.35
C ASN A 133 -26.78 -26.22 -18.51
N GLN A 134 -25.57 -26.79 -18.53
CA GLN A 134 -24.34 -26.02 -18.77
C GLN A 134 -24.28 -25.59 -20.23
N ASN A 135 -24.02 -24.31 -20.45
CA ASN A 135 -23.92 -23.73 -21.77
C ASN A 135 -23.00 -22.51 -21.76
N ILE A 136 -22.60 -22.05 -22.94
CA ILE A 136 -21.76 -20.86 -23.09
C ILE A 136 -22.35 -19.87 -24.10
N ILE A 137 -22.03 -18.60 -23.89
CA ILE A 137 -22.07 -17.59 -24.93
C ILE A 137 -20.62 -17.27 -25.28
N SER A 138 -20.26 -17.40 -26.56
CA SER A 138 -18.95 -17.05 -27.08
C SER A 138 -19.09 -16.04 -28.21
N VAL A 139 -18.38 -14.92 -28.11
CA VAL A 139 -18.36 -13.83 -29.09
C VAL A 139 -16.91 -13.57 -29.47
N SER A 140 -16.52 -13.88 -30.70
CA SER A 140 -15.14 -13.72 -31.16
C SER A 140 -15.06 -12.92 -32.45
N ALA A 141 -14.15 -11.95 -32.50
CA ALA A 141 -13.87 -11.18 -33.70
C ALA A 141 -12.37 -11.08 -33.96
N LYS A 142 -11.96 -11.13 -35.24
CA LYS A 142 -10.56 -10.84 -35.60
C LYS A 142 -10.21 -9.37 -35.32
N GLY A 143 -11.14 -8.46 -35.57
CA GLY A 143 -11.12 -7.04 -35.23
C GLY A 143 -11.85 -6.79 -33.91
N ASP A 144 -12.81 -5.86 -33.90
CA ASP A 144 -13.38 -5.34 -32.65
C ASP A 144 -14.72 -6.00 -32.29
N VAL A 145 -15.00 -6.12 -30.99
CA VAL A 145 -16.35 -6.38 -30.46
C VAL A 145 -16.85 -5.11 -29.77
N SER A 146 -17.95 -4.55 -30.27
CA SER A 146 -18.54 -3.32 -29.72
C SER A 146 -19.98 -3.56 -29.26
N LEU A 147 -20.23 -3.37 -27.96
CA LEU A 147 -21.57 -3.40 -27.36
C LEU A 147 -22.00 -1.95 -27.13
N GLN A 148 -23.09 -1.54 -27.76
CA GLN A 148 -23.55 -0.16 -27.84
C GLN A 148 -25.01 -0.04 -27.37
N ASN A 149 -25.34 1.14 -26.85
CA ASN A 149 -26.70 1.60 -26.55
C ASN A 149 -27.60 0.53 -25.93
N SER A 150 -27.43 0.26 -24.63
CA SER A 150 -28.30 -0.66 -23.90
C SER A 150 -28.29 -2.12 -24.41
N THR A 151 -27.26 -2.54 -25.15
CA THR A 151 -27.09 -3.95 -25.51
C THR A 151 -27.10 -4.83 -24.27
N ASN A 152 -27.85 -5.93 -24.35
CA ASN A 152 -28.06 -6.88 -23.26
C ASN A 152 -27.44 -8.24 -23.61
N VAL A 153 -26.49 -8.69 -22.79
CA VAL A 153 -25.88 -10.02 -22.90
C VAL A 153 -26.17 -10.78 -21.60
N GLN A 154 -26.94 -11.85 -21.68
CA GLN A 154 -27.34 -12.63 -20.51
C GLN A 154 -27.17 -14.13 -20.72
N ASN A 155 -26.47 -14.78 -19.79
CA ASN A 155 -26.36 -16.24 -19.73
C ASN A 155 -26.74 -16.76 -18.34
N PHE A 156 -28.04 -16.96 -18.11
CA PHE A 156 -28.56 -17.45 -16.83
C PHE A 156 -28.78 -18.98 -16.79
N GLY A 157 -28.15 -19.74 -17.68
CA GLY A 157 -28.06 -21.20 -17.54
C GLY A 157 -27.20 -21.61 -16.34
N GLU A 158 -27.36 -22.85 -15.86
CA GLU A 158 -26.56 -23.38 -14.75
C GLU A 158 -25.06 -23.33 -15.11
N GLY A 159 -24.26 -22.55 -14.38
CA GLY A 159 -22.83 -22.35 -14.68
C GLY A 159 -22.55 -21.67 -16.03
N GLY A 160 -23.53 -20.95 -16.58
CA GLY A 160 -23.44 -20.37 -17.92
C GLY A 160 -22.34 -19.31 -18.06
N ASN A 161 -21.23 -19.64 -18.73
CA ASN A 161 -20.12 -18.71 -18.92
C ASN A 161 -20.34 -17.77 -20.12
N LEU A 162 -19.65 -16.62 -20.10
CA LEU A 162 -19.52 -15.72 -21.24
C LEU A 162 -18.04 -15.55 -21.60
N TYR A 163 -17.74 -15.71 -22.88
CA TYR A 163 -16.42 -15.44 -23.46
C TYR A 163 -16.56 -14.39 -24.56
N ILE A 164 -15.77 -13.33 -24.46
CA ILE A 164 -15.59 -12.35 -25.55
C ILE A 164 -14.09 -12.21 -25.82
N ASP A 165 -13.66 -12.55 -27.04
CA ASP A 165 -12.28 -12.38 -27.52
C ASP A 165 -12.25 -11.49 -28.75
N ALA A 166 -11.38 -10.47 -28.75
CA ALA A 166 -11.28 -9.53 -29.86
C ALA A 166 -9.92 -8.83 -29.92
N SER A 167 -9.65 -8.11 -31.01
CA SER A 167 -8.59 -7.10 -31.03
C SER A 167 -8.89 -5.99 -30.00
N ASN A 168 -10.08 -5.39 -30.05
CA ASN A 168 -10.56 -4.48 -29.02
C ASN A 168 -11.96 -4.87 -28.55
N ILE A 169 -12.25 -4.66 -27.28
CA ILE A 169 -13.59 -4.83 -26.69
C ILE A 169 -14.05 -3.47 -26.18
N ASN A 170 -15.12 -2.95 -26.78
CA ASN A 170 -15.69 -1.65 -26.43
C ASN A 170 -17.10 -1.84 -25.85
N LEU A 171 -17.26 -1.54 -24.55
CA LEU A 171 -18.53 -1.55 -23.85
C LEU A 171 -18.97 -0.09 -23.64
N GLY A 172 -20.00 0.31 -24.39
CA GLY A 172 -20.54 1.67 -24.38
C GLY A 172 -21.53 1.92 -23.25
N ASN A 173 -22.46 2.85 -23.50
CA ASN A 173 -23.43 3.29 -22.51
C ASN A 173 -24.53 2.27 -22.24
N ASP A 174 -24.91 2.13 -20.97
CA ASP A 174 -26.05 1.35 -20.46
C ASP A 174 -25.99 -0.16 -20.79
N ILE A 175 -24.80 -0.69 -21.06
CA ILE A 175 -24.62 -2.12 -21.36
C ILE A 175 -24.90 -2.96 -20.12
N ASN A 176 -25.53 -4.11 -20.33
CA ASN A 176 -25.71 -5.12 -19.29
C ASN A 176 -25.14 -6.45 -19.72
N ILE A 177 -24.22 -6.94 -18.90
CA ILE A 177 -23.64 -8.27 -19.00
C ILE A 177 -23.97 -8.99 -17.69
N GLY A 178 -24.78 -10.06 -17.77
CA GLY A 178 -25.21 -10.81 -16.60
C GLY A 178 -25.13 -12.31 -16.81
N VAL A 179 -24.40 -13.04 -15.97
CA VAL A 179 -24.25 -14.49 -16.13
C VAL A 179 -24.34 -15.26 -14.80
N ASN A 180 -24.75 -16.52 -14.87
CA ASN A 180 -24.73 -17.46 -13.74
C ASN A 180 -23.40 -18.24 -13.65
N GLY A 181 -22.54 -18.15 -14.67
CA GLY A 181 -21.18 -18.67 -14.66
C GLY A 181 -20.13 -17.61 -14.31
N SER A 182 -19.02 -17.65 -15.03
CA SER A 182 -17.93 -16.66 -15.03
C SER A 182 -17.95 -15.82 -16.32
N ILE A 183 -17.35 -14.64 -16.27
CA ILE A 183 -17.17 -13.75 -17.42
C ILE A 183 -15.69 -13.70 -17.79
N PHE A 184 -15.40 -13.82 -19.08
CA PHE A 184 -14.07 -13.64 -19.65
C PHE A 184 -14.16 -12.64 -20.81
N LEU A 185 -13.61 -11.45 -20.62
CA LEU A 185 -13.42 -10.48 -21.69
C LEU A 185 -11.92 -10.32 -21.94
N ASP A 186 -11.44 -10.82 -23.07
CA ASP A 186 -10.02 -10.86 -23.44
C ASP A 186 -9.79 -10.02 -24.70
N ALA A 187 -9.28 -8.80 -24.52
CA ALA A 187 -8.93 -7.92 -25.63
C ALA A 187 -7.43 -7.98 -25.89
N LYS A 188 -7.02 -8.33 -27.12
CA LYS A 188 -5.61 -8.39 -27.53
C LYS A 188 -4.92 -7.02 -27.51
N GLN A 189 -5.69 -5.94 -27.60
CA GLN A 189 -5.23 -4.56 -27.50
C GLN A 189 -5.96 -3.84 -26.37
N ASN A 190 -7.17 -3.34 -26.58
CA ASN A 190 -7.83 -2.47 -25.60
C ASN A 190 -9.17 -3.03 -25.15
N LEU A 191 -9.39 -3.05 -23.82
CA LEU A 191 -10.71 -3.23 -23.24
C LEU A 191 -11.16 -1.90 -22.62
N ASN A 192 -12.21 -1.31 -23.20
CA ASN A 192 -12.75 -0.03 -22.78
C ASN A 192 -14.21 -0.21 -22.34
N ALA A 193 -14.50 0.02 -21.06
CA ALA A 193 -15.85 0.07 -20.53
C ALA A 193 -16.16 1.49 -20.03
N THR A 194 -17.21 2.12 -20.57
CA THR A 194 -17.58 3.49 -20.22
C THR A 194 -19.09 3.62 -20.03
N ALA A 195 -19.50 3.99 -18.82
CA ALA A 195 -20.91 4.11 -18.45
C ALA A 195 -21.72 2.83 -18.67
N VAL A 196 -21.08 1.68 -18.46
CA VAL A 196 -21.74 0.37 -18.48
C VAL A 196 -22.68 0.29 -17.27
N ARG A 197 -23.91 -0.17 -17.47
CA ARG A 197 -24.89 -0.28 -16.38
C ARG A 197 -24.51 -1.39 -15.40
N ASN A 198 -24.04 -2.52 -15.91
CA ASN A 198 -23.74 -3.69 -15.10
C ASN A 198 -22.83 -4.70 -15.83
N ILE A 199 -21.79 -5.19 -15.13
CA ILE A 199 -21.11 -6.45 -15.42
C ILE A 199 -21.23 -7.35 -14.17
N SER A 200 -22.06 -8.39 -14.22
CA SER A 200 -22.33 -9.25 -13.07
C SER A 200 -22.20 -10.74 -13.39
N SER A 201 -21.59 -11.48 -12.47
CA SER A 201 -21.51 -12.94 -12.54
C SER A 201 -21.77 -13.57 -11.17
N ILE A 202 -22.12 -14.86 -11.13
CA ILE A 202 -22.09 -15.62 -9.87
C ILE A 202 -20.65 -15.94 -9.48
N TYR A 203 -19.80 -16.34 -10.42
CA TYR A 203 -18.42 -16.73 -10.13
C TYR A 203 -17.43 -15.61 -10.47
N ASP A 204 -16.35 -15.92 -11.19
CA ASP A 204 -15.25 -14.99 -11.41
C ASP A 204 -15.54 -14.07 -12.60
N ILE A 205 -15.08 -12.82 -12.51
CA ILE A 205 -15.04 -11.88 -13.62
C ILE A 205 -13.59 -11.64 -13.99
N ASN A 206 -13.21 -11.96 -15.23
CA ASN A 206 -11.87 -11.81 -15.76
C ASN A 206 -11.91 -10.81 -16.92
N LEU A 207 -11.34 -9.62 -16.70
CA LEU A 207 -11.27 -8.55 -17.70
C LEU A 207 -9.80 -8.29 -18.05
N SER A 208 -9.43 -8.50 -19.30
CA SER A 208 -8.07 -8.29 -19.77
C SER A 208 -7.98 -7.41 -21.01
N GLY A 209 -7.00 -6.51 -21.01
CA GLY A 209 -6.60 -5.74 -22.19
C GLY A 209 -5.10 -5.87 -22.43
N GLY A 210 -4.69 -6.15 -23.67
CA GLY A 210 -3.29 -6.23 -24.05
C GLY A 210 -2.51 -4.97 -23.70
N ASP A 211 -2.88 -3.86 -24.34
CA ASP A 211 -2.25 -2.54 -24.27
C ASP A 211 -2.91 -1.61 -23.22
N LEU A 212 -4.24 -1.72 -23.04
CA LEU A 212 -5.00 -0.87 -22.13
C LEU A 212 -6.23 -1.60 -21.58
N LEU A 213 -6.46 -1.45 -20.28
CA LEU A 213 -7.73 -1.78 -19.64
C LEU A 213 -8.29 -0.53 -18.94
N THR A 214 -9.46 -0.06 -19.37
CA THR A 214 -10.12 1.10 -18.78
C THR A 214 -11.54 0.78 -18.36
N LEU A 215 -11.85 1.02 -17.07
CA LEU A 215 -13.20 1.00 -16.53
C LEU A 215 -13.57 2.39 -16.03
N ASN A 216 -14.51 3.04 -16.70
CA ASN A 216 -15.03 4.36 -16.35
C ASN A 216 -16.51 4.24 -16.01
N ASN A 217 -16.91 4.60 -14.78
CA ASN A 217 -18.32 4.54 -14.35
C ASN A 217 -18.98 3.20 -14.68
N THR A 218 -18.32 2.09 -14.32
CA THR A 218 -18.73 0.74 -14.70
C THR A 218 -18.83 -0.15 -13.47
N PRO A 219 -20.03 -0.47 -12.96
CA PRO A 219 -20.19 -1.42 -11.87
C PRO A 219 -19.83 -2.85 -12.29
N VAL A 220 -19.05 -3.54 -11.45
CA VAL A 220 -18.61 -4.92 -11.65
C VAL A 220 -18.87 -5.74 -10.38
N TRP A 221 -19.63 -6.83 -10.50
CA TRP A 221 -20.07 -7.66 -9.37
C TRP A 221 -19.80 -9.15 -9.59
N ALA A 222 -18.89 -9.73 -8.81
CA ALA A 222 -18.67 -11.17 -8.71
C ALA A 222 -19.32 -11.69 -7.43
N ASN A 223 -20.52 -12.30 -7.54
CA ASN A 223 -21.36 -12.55 -6.38
C ASN A 223 -20.82 -13.62 -5.42
N SER A 224 -20.03 -14.56 -5.92
CA SER A 224 -19.37 -15.67 -5.21
C SER A 224 -17.96 -16.00 -5.73
N GLY A 225 -17.40 -15.12 -6.56
CA GLY A 225 -16.06 -15.23 -7.11
C GLY A 225 -15.18 -14.02 -6.84
N ASN A 226 -14.10 -13.96 -7.60
CA ASN A 226 -13.12 -12.89 -7.64
C ASN A 226 -13.42 -11.92 -8.80
N ILE A 227 -12.91 -10.70 -8.68
CA ILE A 227 -12.75 -9.80 -9.83
C ILE A 227 -11.26 -9.75 -10.16
N ASN A 228 -10.93 -10.14 -11.38
CA ASN A 228 -9.57 -10.15 -11.91
C ASN A 228 -9.46 -9.15 -13.06
N LEU A 229 -8.69 -8.08 -12.86
CA LEU A 229 -8.44 -7.04 -13.86
C LEU A 229 -6.96 -7.09 -14.24
N GLY A 230 -6.65 -7.16 -15.54
CA GLY A 230 -5.29 -7.39 -15.99
C GLY A 230 -4.91 -6.66 -17.28
N THR A 231 -3.69 -6.15 -17.36
CA THR A 231 -3.02 -5.91 -18.65
C THR A 231 -1.90 -6.91 -18.91
N THR A 232 -1.72 -7.31 -20.17
CA THR A 232 -0.84 -8.46 -20.50
C THR A 232 0.43 -8.08 -21.28
N LYS A 233 0.45 -6.97 -22.03
CA LYS A 233 1.67 -6.52 -22.70
C LYS A 233 2.50 -5.61 -21.80
N GLN A 234 3.81 -5.59 -21.99
CA GLN A 234 4.70 -4.75 -21.17
C GLN A 234 4.31 -3.27 -21.24
N ASN A 235 4.44 -2.56 -20.12
CA ASN A 235 4.18 -1.13 -19.97
C ASN A 235 2.71 -0.73 -20.25
N SER A 236 1.79 -1.69 -20.22
CA SER A 236 0.38 -1.48 -20.55
C SER A 236 -0.42 -1.02 -19.34
N ASN A 237 -1.21 0.03 -19.52
CA ASN A 237 -1.83 0.75 -18.42
C ASN A 237 -3.20 0.21 -18.05
N LEU A 238 -3.54 0.30 -16.78
CA LEU A 238 -4.85 -0.07 -16.24
C LEU A 238 -5.44 1.13 -15.48
N ALA A 239 -6.64 1.55 -15.86
CA ALA A 239 -7.33 2.67 -15.24
C ALA A 239 -8.73 2.27 -14.75
N VAL A 240 -9.02 2.56 -13.48
CA VAL A 240 -10.33 2.37 -12.85
C VAL A 240 -10.79 3.72 -12.31
N ASN A 241 -11.80 4.32 -12.94
CA ASN A 241 -12.31 5.64 -12.58
C ASN A 241 -13.80 5.56 -12.25
N SER A 242 -14.18 6.07 -11.07
CA SER A 242 -15.57 6.17 -10.61
C SER A 242 -16.35 4.85 -10.75
N THR A 243 -15.66 3.72 -10.55
CA THR A 243 -16.15 2.37 -10.84
C THR A 243 -16.37 1.62 -9.53
N SER A 244 -17.50 0.91 -9.40
CA SER A 244 -17.78 0.05 -8.26
C SER A 244 -17.26 -1.37 -8.52
N LEU A 245 -16.41 -1.90 -7.64
CA LEU A 245 -15.82 -3.24 -7.78
C LEU A 245 -16.13 -4.09 -6.55
N ASN A 246 -16.96 -5.11 -6.72
CA ASN A 246 -17.50 -5.89 -5.62
C ASN A 246 -17.37 -7.40 -5.87
N ALA A 247 -16.42 -8.02 -5.20
CA ALA A 247 -16.24 -9.47 -5.19
C ALA A 247 -16.74 -10.04 -3.85
N GLU A 248 -17.17 -11.29 -3.79
CA GLU A 248 -17.34 -11.99 -2.49
C GLU A 248 -15.98 -12.49 -1.97
N LYS A 249 -15.07 -12.84 -2.88
CA LYS A 249 -13.71 -13.24 -2.56
C LYS A 249 -12.76 -12.06 -2.71
N ASP A 250 -11.84 -12.10 -3.67
CA ASP A 250 -10.77 -11.12 -3.78
C ASP A 250 -10.95 -10.19 -4.98
N LEU A 251 -10.49 -8.96 -4.83
CA LEU A 251 -10.24 -8.05 -5.94
C LEU A 251 -8.75 -8.11 -6.28
N ASN A 252 -8.45 -8.63 -7.47
CA ASN A 252 -7.10 -8.77 -8.01
C ASN A 252 -6.92 -7.83 -9.20
N ILE A 253 -5.96 -6.91 -9.10
CA ILE A 253 -5.64 -5.97 -10.17
C ILE A 253 -4.15 -6.09 -10.49
N TYR A 254 -3.83 -6.37 -11.75
CA TYR A 254 -2.46 -6.48 -12.25
C TYR A 254 -2.27 -5.57 -13.47
N GLY A 255 -1.42 -4.55 -13.33
CA GLY A 255 -0.95 -3.75 -14.46
C GLY A 255 0.46 -4.15 -14.87
N ALA A 256 0.64 -4.55 -16.13
CA ALA A 256 1.95 -4.74 -16.73
C ALA A 256 2.71 -3.42 -16.99
N GLY A 257 2.06 -2.27 -16.75
CA GLY A 257 2.63 -0.93 -16.64
C GLY A 257 2.03 -0.18 -15.45
N THR A 258 1.51 1.03 -15.69
CA THR A 258 0.92 1.87 -14.63
C THR A 258 -0.50 1.44 -14.27
N VAL A 259 -0.83 1.44 -12.98
CA VAL A 259 -2.19 1.26 -12.46
C VAL A 259 -2.68 2.56 -11.82
N SER A 260 -3.84 3.05 -12.26
CA SER A 260 -4.49 4.24 -11.70
C SER A 260 -5.91 3.91 -11.22
N ILE A 261 -6.17 4.15 -9.94
CA ILE A 261 -7.48 3.95 -9.31
C ILE A 261 -7.95 5.30 -8.77
N ASN A 262 -9.09 5.74 -9.26
CA ASN A 262 -9.68 7.03 -8.89
C ASN A 262 -11.15 6.85 -8.52
N GLN A 263 -11.53 7.28 -7.31
CA GLN A 263 -12.92 7.25 -6.83
C GLN A 263 -13.59 5.87 -6.97
N ILE A 264 -12.91 4.81 -6.53
CA ILE A 264 -13.49 3.46 -6.53
C ILE A 264 -14.67 3.36 -5.55
N GLY A 265 -15.76 2.74 -5.99
CA GLY A 265 -16.90 2.37 -5.16
C GLY A 265 -16.74 0.96 -4.61
N LEU A 266 -17.06 0.76 -3.33
CA LEU A 266 -17.05 -0.55 -2.67
C LEU A 266 -18.35 -0.72 -1.87
N ASP A 267 -19.06 -1.80 -2.11
CA ASP A 267 -20.28 -2.17 -1.38
C ASP A 267 -19.89 -2.67 0.01
N ASN A 268 -20.75 -2.35 0.98
CA ASN A 268 -20.56 -2.71 2.38
C ASN A 268 -21.58 -3.77 2.84
N VAL A 269 -21.10 -4.66 3.70
CA VAL A 269 -21.94 -5.53 4.54
C VAL A 269 -21.79 -5.02 5.97
N GLY A 270 -22.72 -4.16 6.39
CA GLY A 270 -22.55 -3.38 7.62
C GLY A 270 -21.46 -2.31 7.47
N ALA A 271 -20.40 -2.39 8.28
CA ALA A 271 -19.29 -1.44 8.25
C ALA A 271 -18.09 -1.89 7.39
N THR A 272 -18.09 -3.14 6.94
CA THR A 272 -16.97 -3.72 6.19
C THR A 272 -17.31 -3.93 4.72
N THR A 273 -16.30 -4.05 3.87
CA THR A 273 -16.48 -4.37 2.45
C THR A 273 -17.09 -5.76 2.24
N LYS A 274 -17.87 -5.94 1.17
CA LYS A 274 -18.23 -7.28 0.68
C LYS A 274 -16.98 -8.05 0.23
N THR A 275 -16.10 -7.38 -0.53
CA THR A 275 -14.80 -7.91 -0.96
C THR A 275 -13.91 -8.23 0.23
N LYS A 276 -13.32 -9.43 0.24
CA LYS A 276 -12.44 -9.90 1.32
C LYS A 276 -11.06 -9.25 1.22
N ASN A 277 -10.27 -9.59 0.20
CA ASN A 277 -8.91 -9.06 0.05
C ASN A 277 -8.78 -8.17 -1.19
N PHE A 278 -7.84 -7.23 -1.11
CA PHE A 278 -7.49 -6.30 -2.16
C PHE A 278 -6.02 -6.50 -2.52
N ASN A 279 -5.77 -7.13 -3.66
CA ASN A 279 -4.44 -7.46 -4.16
C ASN A 279 -4.17 -6.67 -5.44
N ILE A 280 -3.39 -5.60 -5.32
CA ILE A 280 -3.17 -4.67 -6.44
C ILE A 280 -1.69 -4.54 -6.70
N SER A 281 -1.31 -4.75 -7.95
CA SER A 281 0.08 -4.75 -8.39
C SER A 281 0.28 -4.01 -9.70
N ALA A 282 1.38 -3.26 -9.78
CA ALA A 282 1.81 -2.53 -10.98
C ALA A 282 3.29 -2.78 -11.24
N GLN A 283 3.66 -3.01 -12.50
CA GLN A 283 5.07 -3.08 -12.92
C GLN A 283 5.72 -1.70 -13.00
N ASP A 284 4.93 -0.64 -13.17
CA ASP A 284 5.37 0.75 -13.02
C ASP A 284 4.69 1.37 -11.79
N ASP A 285 4.22 2.62 -11.90
CA ASP A 285 3.57 3.35 -10.83
C ASP A 285 2.18 2.78 -10.51
N LEU A 286 1.83 2.79 -9.23
CA LEU A 286 0.49 2.52 -8.72
C LEU A 286 -0.01 3.77 -7.99
N SER A 287 -1.09 4.37 -8.49
CA SER A 287 -1.76 5.47 -7.80
C SER A 287 -3.18 5.09 -7.40
N TRP A 288 -3.52 5.32 -6.13
CA TRP A 288 -4.89 5.17 -5.63
C TRP A 288 -5.33 6.48 -4.98
N LYS A 289 -6.26 7.18 -5.63
CA LYS A 289 -6.77 8.49 -5.21
C LYS A 289 -8.27 8.45 -4.95
N ASN A 290 -8.67 8.61 -3.69
CA ASN A 290 -10.06 8.62 -3.24
C ASN A 290 -10.36 9.90 -2.44
N ALA A 291 -10.19 11.06 -3.08
CA ALA A 291 -10.57 12.34 -2.48
C ALA A 291 -12.09 12.40 -2.29
N GLY A 292 -12.55 12.68 -1.06
CA GLY A 292 -13.97 12.92 -0.74
C GLY A 292 -14.83 11.66 -0.51
N ASN A 293 -14.34 10.45 -0.80
CA ASN A 293 -15.07 9.20 -0.58
C ASN A 293 -14.48 8.41 0.59
N TYR A 294 -15.30 8.16 1.61
CA TYR A 294 -14.94 7.25 2.70
C TYR A 294 -15.06 5.80 2.22
N LEU A 295 -13.95 5.09 2.20
CA LEU A 295 -13.97 3.65 1.96
C LEU A 295 -14.48 2.90 3.22
N PRO A 296 -15.29 1.83 3.05
CA PRO A 296 -15.60 0.90 4.14
C PRO A 296 -14.33 0.23 4.68
N VAL A 297 -14.44 -0.41 5.85
CA VAL A 297 -13.34 -1.19 6.41
C VAL A 297 -13.13 -2.45 5.56
N PHE A 298 -11.92 -2.67 5.05
CA PHE A 298 -11.59 -3.89 4.33
C PHE A 298 -11.74 -5.11 5.26
N THR A 299 -12.59 -6.06 4.86
CA THR A 299 -12.87 -7.28 5.64
C THR A 299 -11.60 -8.14 5.83
N GLY A 300 -10.72 -8.16 4.84
CA GLY A 300 -9.45 -8.88 4.86
C GLY A 300 -8.26 -7.93 4.76
N LYS A 301 -7.29 -8.29 3.91
CA LYS A 301 -6.02 -7.57 3.73
C LYS A 301 -6.09 -6.54 2.62
N LEU A 302 -5.30 -5.47 2.79
CA LEU A 302 -4.96 -4.53 1.73
C LEU A 302 -3.48 -4.69 1.35
N ASP A 303 -3.24 -5.26 0.17
CA ASP A 303 -1.91 -5.53 -0.37
C ASP A 303 -1.71 -4.71 -1.66
N LEU A 304 -0.90 -3.65 -1.57
CA LEU A 304 -0.55 -2.79 -2.71
C LEU A 304 0.95 -2.90 -3.01
N ARG A 305 1.28 -3.29 -4.24
CA ARG A 305 2.67 -3.48 -4.69
C ARG A 305 2.94 -2.71 -5.98
N SER A 306 4.01 -1.94 -6.02
CA SER A 306 4.46 -1.21 -7.21
C SER A 306 5.94 -1.46 -7.42
N ASN A 307 6.31 -1.79 -8.66
CA ASN A 307 7.71 -1.77 -9.10
C ASN A 307 8.16 -0.37 -9.53
N GLY A 308 7.28 0.63 -9.46
CA GLY A 308 7.56 2.06 -9.55
C GLY A 308 7.19 2.77 -8.23
N LYS A 309 6.60 3.94 -8.33
CA LYS A 309 6.09 4.70 -7.19
C LYS A 309 4.70 4.21 -6.79
N LEU A 310 4.49 4.01 -5.49
CA LEU A 310 3.17 3.83 -4.89
C LEU A 310 2.72 5.15 -4.23
N ASP A 311 1.67 5.77 -4.79
CA ASP A 311 1.08 7.02 -4.28
C ASP A 311 -0.38 6.78 -3.89
N ILE A 312 -0.67 6.84 -2.59
CA ILE A 312 -2.04 6.75 -2.07
C ILE A 312 -2.48 8.07 -1.44
N SER A 313 -3.68 8.51 -1.80
CA SER A 313 -4.32 9.68 -1.23
C SER A 313 -5.83 9.50 -1.11
N GLY A 314 -6.42 10.19 -0.13
CA GLY A 314 -7.79 9.97 0.32
C GLY A 314 -7.90 10.08 1.83
N THR A 315 -9.11 10.01 2.38
CA THR A 315 -9.33 10.24 3.81
C THR A 315 -8.76 9.12 4.69
N GLN A 316 -9.06 7.86 4.39
CA GLN A 316 -8.59 6.72 5.20
C GLN A 316 -8.62 5.37 4.45
N PHE A 317 -7.71 4.47 4.83
CA PHE A 317 -7.69 3.05 4.48
C PHE A 317 -7.68 2.23 5.78
N LEU A 318 -8.71 1.41 5.99
CA LEU A 318 -8.93 0.67 7.24
C LEU A 318 -9.05 -0.83 6.91
N ALA A 319 -8.27 -1.72 7.52
CA ALA A 319 -8.28 -3.16 7.20
C ALA A 319 -8.27 -4.08 8.43
N ASN A 320 -9.04 -5.17 8.40
CA ASN A 320 -9.09 -6.11 9.53
C ASN A 320 -7.89 -7.07 9.60
N GLU A 321 -7.28 -7.47 8.47
CA GLU A 321 -6.24 -8.52 8.46
C GLU A 321 -4.81 -8.03 8.13
N GLY A 322 -4.63 -6.72 7.95
CA GLY A 322 -3.32 -6.09 7.71
C GLY A 322 -3.32 -5.12 6.53
N ILE A 323 -2.35 -4.19 6.54
CA ILE A 323 -2.06 -3.29 5.42
C ILE A 323 -0.59 -3.48 5.02
N ASN A 324 -0.35 -3.86 3.77
CA ASN A 324 0.99 -4.05 3.20
C ASN A 324 1.17 -3.17 1.97
N LEU A 325 2.05 -2.17 2.07
CA LEU A 325 2.34 -1.22 0.99
C LEU A 325 3.80 -1.31 0.59
N PHE A 326 4.07 -1.60 -0.68
CA PHE A 326 5.41 -1.82 -1.22
C PHE A 326 5.61 -1.02 -2.52
N GLY A 327 6.68 -0.23 -2.62
CA GLY A 327 6.99 0.59 -3.80
C GLY A 327 8.50 0.90 -3.91
N LYS A 328 9.00 1.29 -5.09
CA LYS A 328 10.34 1.90 -5.19
C LYS A 328 10.39 3.16 -4.35
N GLU A 329 9.37 3.98 -4.51
CA GLU A 329 9.06 5.17 -3.71
C GLU A 329 7.67 4.99 -3.12
N LEU A 330 7.47 5.43 -1.88
CA LEU A 330 6.18 5.33 -1.22
C LEU A 330 5.72 6.70 -0.75
N ILE A 331 4.54 7.14 -1.19
CA ILE A 331 3.93 8.41 -0.80
C ILE A 331 2.58 8.12 -0.16
N ILE A 332 2.46 8.45 1.12
CA ILE A 332 1.24 8.23 1.91
C ILE A 332 0.64 9.57 2.32
N ASN A 333 -0.53 9.87 1.77
CA ASN A 333 -1.34 11.05 2.09
C ASN A 333 -2.70 10.66 2.70
N SER A 334 -2.73 9.59 3.50
CA SER A 334 -3.95 9.00 4.04
C SER A 334 -3.75 8.39 5.42
N GLN A 335 -4.83 8.32 6.19
CA GLN A 335 -4.87 7.58 7.45
C GLN A 335 -4.85 6.07 7.18
N LEU A 336 -4.00 5.32 7.87
CA LEU A 336 -3.92 3.87 7.80
C LEU A 336 -4.29 3.26 9.15
N LYS A 337 -5.29 2.37 9.18
CA LYS A 337 -5.65 1.61 10.37
C LYS A 337 -5.75 0.13 10.08
N SER A 338 -5.17 -0.70 10.93
CA SER A 338 -5.36 -2.14 10.88
C SER A 338 -5.62 -2.79 12.23
N ASN A 339 -6.46 -3.83 12.24
CA ASN A 339 -6.60 -4.75 13.39
C ASN A 339 -5.48 -5.81 13.45
N LYS A 340 -4.51 -5.74 12.53
CA LYS A 340 -3.25 -6.48 12.53
C LYS A 340 -2.10 -5.49 12.32
N ASP A 341 -1.10 -5.89 11.54
CA ASP A 341 0.10 -5.09 11.27
C ASP A 341 -0.14 -4.04 10.17
N ILE A 342 0.67 -2.98 10.22
CA ILE A 342 0.88 -2.07 9.09
C ILE A 342 2.34 -2.21 8.67
N ASN A 343 2.56 -2.65 7.43
CA ASN A 343 3.89 -2.82 6.83
C ASN A 343 4.05 -1.89 5.63
N LEU A 344 4.97 -0.94 5.75
CA LEU A 344 5.29 0.06 4.73
C LEU A 344 6.73 -0.12 4.30
N THR A 345 6.98 -0.27 3.00
CA THR A 345 8.33 -0.47 2.48
C THR A 345 8.57 0.31 1.19
N SER A 346 9.61 1.15 1.23
CA SER A 346 10.26 1.65 0.01
C SER A 346 11.58 0.91 -0.20
N PHE A 347 11.86 0.40 -1.40
CA PHE A 347 13.04 -0.44 -1.63
C PHE A 347 14.18 0.24 -2.42
N GLU A 348 13.94 1.38 -3.06
CA GLU A 348 14.98 2.13 -3.82
C GLU A 348 15.06 3.61 -3.44
N LYS A 349 13.90 4.26 -3.22
CA LYS A 349 13.78 5.70 -2.94
C LYS A 349 13.12 5.92 -1.58
N ASP A 350 12.68 7.15 -1.34
CA ASP A 350 12.13 7.60 -0.07
C ASP A 350 10.75 7.03 0.22
N LEU A 351 10.47 6.96 1.52
CA LEU A 351 9.17 6.71 2.10
C LEU A 351 8.70 8.00 2.77
N ASN A 352 7.65 8.60 2.22
CA ASN A 352 7.10 9.88 2.64
C ASN A 352 5.76 9.66 3.36
N LEU A 353 5.76 9.86 4.68
CA LEU A 353 4.56 9.95 5.52
C LEU A 353 4.20 11.43 5.68
N ASN A 354 3.37 11.92 4.76
CA ASN A 354 3.03 13.34 4.67
C ASN A 354 2.01 13.76 5.75
N GLN A 355 1.70 15.05 5.81
CA GLN A 355 0.74 15.59 6.78
C GLN A 355 -0.60 14.86 6.70
N GLY A 356 -1.06 14.32 7.83
CA GLY A 356 -2.27 13.50 7.89
C GLY A 356 -2.07 12.02 7.58
N ALA A 357 -0.83 11.52 7.53
CA ALA A 357 -0.54 10.09 7.60
C ALA A 357 -0.50 9.63 9.08
N ASN A 358 -1.63 9.18 9.62
CA ASN A 358 -1.64 8.49 10.92
C ASN A 358 -1.62 6.97 10.69
N LEU A 359 -0.85 6.27 11.51
CA LEU A 359 -0.70 4.82 11.46
C LEU A 359 -1.26 4.22 12.75
N SER A 360 -2.29 3.38 12.68
CA SER A 360 -2.85 2.70 13.84
C SER A 360 -2.94 1.20 13.60
N ALA A 361 -2.11 0.43 14.28
CA ALA A 361 -2.10 -1.03 14.18
C ALA A 361 -2.48 -1.65 15.52
N ALA A 362 -3.22 -2.75 15.50
CA ALA A 362 -3.44 -3.51 16.74
C ALA A 362 -2.15 -4.24 17.16
N THR A 363 -1.38 -4.71 16.19
CA THR A 363 -0.09 -5.38 16.40
C THR A 363 1.02 -4.44 15.92
N ASP A 364 1.91 -4.84 15.03
CA ASP A 364 3.14 -4.10 14.75
C ASP A 364 2.94 -3.00 13.69
N ILE A 365 3.71 -1.92 13.83
CA ILE A 365 3.93 -0.92 12.77
C ILE A 365 5.37 -1.06 12.30
N ASN A 366 5.55 -1.42 11.03
CA ASN A 366 6.86 -1.57 10.41
C ASN A 366 6.97 -0.61 9.23
N VAL A 367 7.89 0.36 9.33
CA VAL A 367 8.17 1.35 8.30
C VAL A 367 9.63 1.22 7.90
N SER A 368 9.89 0.86 6.64
CA SER A 368 11.23 0.55 6.15
C SER A 368 11.56 1.27 4.84
N ALA A 369 12.74 1.87 4.75
CA ALA A 369 13.31 2.39 3.51
C ALA A 369 14.68 1.75 3.26
N PHE A 370 14.77 0.78 2.33
CA PHE A 370 15.98 -0.04 2.15
C PHE A 370 17.16 0.68 1.52
N GLN A 371 16.91 1.74 0.73
CA GLN A 371 17.95 2.55 0.10
C GLN A 371 17.72 4.05 0.27
N GLY A 372 16.47 4.47 0.51
CA GLY A 372 16.11 5.88 0.68
C GLY A 372 15.97 6.33 2.14
N HIS A 373 15.30 7.47 2.28
CA HIS A 373 14.97 8.12 3.55
C HIS A 373 13.57 7.72 4.04
N ILE A 374 13.35 7.83 5.35
CA ILE A 374 12.00 7.96 5.91
C ILE A 374 11.79 9.43 6.24
N ASN A 375 10.77 10.05 5.65
CA ASN A 375 10.37 11.42 5.92
C ASN A 375 8.96 11.42 6.53
N ALA A 376 8.84 11.70 7.82
CA ALA A 376 7.60 11.69 8.56
C ALA A 376 7.29 13.07 9.15
N LYS A 377 6.16 13.66 8.71
CA LYS A 377 5.74 15.00 9.09
C LYS A 377 4.43 14.98 9.87
N ASN A 378 4.45 15.40 11.13
CA ASN A 378 3.29 15.38 12.04
C ASN A 378 2.70 13.97 12.18
N LEU A 379 3.56 12.97 12.28
CA LEU A 379 3.18 11.56 12.33
C LEU A 379 2.44 11.25 13.64
N LYS A 380 1.35 10.48 13.56
CA LYS A 380 0.75 9.81 14.72
C LYS A 380 0.74 8.30 14.48
N ALA A 381 1.71 7.60 15.05
CA ALA A 381 1.85 6.15 14.98
C ALA A 381 1.48 5.51 16.32
N ASN A 382 0.54 4.56 16.31
CA ASN A 382 0.08 3.87 17.50
C ASN A 382 -0.06 2.36 17.25
N SER A 383 0.83 1.58 17.84
CA SER A 383 0.78 0.12 17.92
C SER A 383 0.21 -0.30 19.29
N THR A 384 -1.03 -0.80 19.33
CA THR A 384 -1.73 -0.98 20.62
C THR A 384 -1.23 -2.17 21.43
N SER A 385 -0.77 -3.25 20.77
CA SER A 385 -0.24 -4.45 21.43
C SER A 385 1.09 -4.96 20.89
N GLY A 386 1.67 -4.22 19.93
CA GLY A 386 2.88 -4.60 19.22
C GLY A 386 4.04 -3.64 19.44
N LYS A 387 4.97 -3.66 18.50
CA LYS A 387 6.11 -2.76 18.38
C LYS A 387 5.85 -1.70 17.31
N ALA A 388 6.62 -0.61 17.36
CA ALA A 388 6.74 0.31 16.25
C ALA A 388 8.20 0.41 15.81
N SER A 389 8.45 0.21 14.51
CA SER A 389 9.79 0.22 13.92
C SER A 389 9.84 1.16 12.73
N PHE A 390 10.82 2.07 12.73
CA PHE A 390 11.12 2.99 11.65
C PHE A 390 12.59 2.83 11.31
N ILE A 391 12.90 2.18 10.19
CA ILE A 391 14.27 1.82 9.82
C ILE A 391 14.56 2.28 8.40
N SER A 392 15.56 3.13 8.22
CA SER A 392 16.03 3.58 6.92
C SER A 392 17.48 3.19 6.67
N TYR A 393 17.88 3.12 5.40
CA TYR A 393 19.28 3.11 5.01
C TYR A 393 19.84 4.53 5.00
N GLY A 394 19.09 5.48 4.43
CA GLY A 394 19.39 6.90 4.51
C GLY A 394 18.86 7.52 5.81
N ASN A 395 18.60 8.83 5.78
CA ASN A 395 18.09 9.58 6.93
C ASN A 395 16.71 9.08 7.41
N ASN A 396 16.52 9.09 8.71
CA ASN A 396 15.22 8.88 9.35
C ASN A 396 14.78 10.19 9.99
N ASN A 397 13.91 10.92 9.28
CA ASN A 397 13.46 12.26 9.66
C ASN A 397 12.05 12.19 10.21
N ILE A 398 11.90 12.42 11.52
CA ILE A 398 10.62 12.44 12.22
C ILE A 398 10.46 13.80 12.89
N GLN A 399 9.55 14.61 12.37
CA GLN A 399 9.35 15.96 12.87
C GLN A 399 7.90 16.42 12.84
N SER A 400 7.53 17.25 13.81
CA SER A 400 6.34 18.09 13.69
C SER A 400 6.71 19.39 12.96
N GLU A 401 5.93 19.76 11.95
CA GLU A 401 6.06 21.05 11.24
C GLU A 401 4.92 22.01 11.57
N VAL A 402 3.92 21.56 12.33
CA VAL A 402 2.77 22.38 12.74
C VAL A 402 3.05 22.97 14.12
N THR A 403 3.01 24.30 14.22
CA THR A 403 3.18 25.02 15.49
C THR A 403 2.18 24.51 16.53
N GLY A 404 2.69 24.02 17.66
CA GLY A 404 1.88 23.50 18.76
C GLY A 404 1.41 22.05 18.60
N ASP A 405 1.71 21.38 17.49
CA ASP A 405 1.50 19.93 17.36
C ASP A 405 2.80 19.16 17.65
N THR A 406 2.66 17.90 18.05
CA THR A 406 3.79 16.99 18.31
C THR A 406 3.58 15.72 17.51
N SER A 407 4.65 15.23 16.87
CA SER A 407 4.61 13.86 16.33
C SER A 407 4.54 12.87 17.48
N GLN A 408 3.86 11.75 17.29
CA GLN A 408 3.63 10.75 18.34
C GLN A 408 3.96 9.35 17.81
N ILE A 409 4.77 8.62 18.56
CA ILE A 409 5.08 7.22 18.31
C ILE A 409 4.83 6.45 19.59
N ASN A 410 3.78 5.65 19.60
CA ASN A 410 3.34 4.88 20.75
C ASN A 410 3.36 3.39 20.40
N ALA A 411 3.93 2.55 21.27
CA ALA A 411 3.90 1.10 21.10
C ALA A 411 3.97 0.35 22.43
N GLN A 412 3.21 -0.74 22.58
CA GLN A 412 3.23 -1.50 23.83
C GLN A 412 4.57 -2.21 24.09
N LYS A 413 5.09 -2.95 23.10
CA LYS A 413 6.22 -3.88 23.28
C LYS A 413 7.59 -3.31 22.96
N GLY A 414 7.66 -2.09 22.44
CA GLY A 414 8.93 -1.39 22.20
C GLY A 414 8.92 -0.57 20.92
N ILE A 415 9.85 0.37 20.86
CA ILE A 415 10.01 1.29 19.72
C ILE A 415 11.45 1.23 19.24
N THR A 416 11.64 1.17 17.92
CA THR A 416 12.96 1.29 17.29
C THR A 416 12.92 2.34 16.19
N ILE A 417 13.80 3.32 16.27
CA ILE A 417 14.01 4.34 15.25
C ILE A 417 15.48 4.29 14.85
N ALA A 418 15.76 3.88 13.61
CA ALA A 418 17.12 3.64 13.19
C ALA A 418 17.43 4.13 11.79
N SER A 419 18.68 4.54 11.60
CA SER A 419 19.36 4.51 10.31
C SER A 419 20.45 3.43 10.36
N THR A 420 20.44 2.54 9.38
CA THR A 420 21.33 1.36 9.32
C THR A 420 22.41 1.47 8.23
N GLY A 421 22.28 2.45 7.33
CA GLY A 421 23.19 2.67 6.20
C GLY A 421 24.18 3.80 6.48
N SER A 422 24.00 4.94 5.82
CA SER A 422 24.87 6.12 5.97
C SER A 422 24.10 7.38 6.42
N GLY A 423 22.82 7.23 6.79
CA GLY A 423 21.98 8.36 7.16
C GLY A 423 22.02 8.73 8.64
N ASP A 424 21.52 9.91 8.94
CA ASP A 424 21.28 10.37 10.30
C ASP A 424 19.91 9.91 10.82
N VAL A 425 19.76 9.88 12.14
CA VAL A 425 18.42 9.86 12.77
C VAL A 425 18.14 11.27 13.29
N ASN A 426 17.07 11.89 12.79
CA ASN A 426 16.64 13.24 13.13
C ASN A 426 15.24 13.19 13.73
N ILE A 427 15.11 13.45 15.03
CA ILE A 427 13.84 13.46 15.75
C ILE A 427 13.64 14.85 16.34
N SER A 428 12.52 15.51 16.02
CA SER A 428 12.21 16.82 16.60
C SER A 428 10.73 16.98 16.93
N LEU A 429 10.43 17.69 18.03
CA LEU A 429 9.05 17.98 18.44
C LEU A 429 8.17 16.71 18.48
N THR A 430 8.68 15.67 19.13
CA THR A 430 8.09 14.32 19.11
C THR A 430 7.88 13.78 20.52
N SER A 431 6.83 12.99 20.71
CA SER A 431 6.62 12.13 21.87
C SER A 431 6.80 10.67 21.47
N VAL A 432 7.70 9.97 22.15
CA VAL A 432 8.00 8.54 21.91
C VAL A 432 7.70 7.78 23.20
N GLU A 433 6.66 6.94 23.22
CA GLU A 433 6.23 6.23 24.43
C GLU A 433 6.09 4.72 24.21
N SER A 434 6.85 3.94 24.97
CA SER A 434 6.63 2.50 25.11
C SER A 434 6.13 2.12 26.49
N THR A 435 4.96 1.47 26.56
CA THR A 435 4.27 1.24 27.84
C THR A 435 4.71 -0.03 28.57
N LEU A 436 5.25 -1.03 27.87
CA LEU A 436 5.86 -2.24 28.47
C LEU A 436 7.27 -2.53 27.94
N GLY A 437 7.65 -1.97 26.79
CA GLY A 437 8.94 -2.19 26.14
C GLY A 437 9.94 -1.06 26.32
N GLY A 438 11.10 -1.21 25.67
CA GLY A 438 12.13 -0.17 25.58
C GLY A 438 11.99 0.72 24.34
N VAL A 439 12.74 1.81 24.33
CA VAL A 439 12.91 2.70 23.18
C VAL A 439 14.37 2.65 22.76
N LYS A 440 14.61 2.33 21.48
CA LYS A 440 15.95 2.34 20.89
C LYS A 440 16.01 3.32 19.72
N VAL A 441 16.94 4.26 19.81
CA VAL A 441 17.27 5.20 18.74
C VAL A 441 18.73 5.00 18.36
N GLN A 442 19.01 4.67 17.10
CA GLN A 442 20.39 4.39 16.68
C GLN A 442 20.69 4.87 15.26
N SER A 443 21.90 5.38 15.06
CA SER A 443 22.40 5.80 13.75
C SER A 443 23.82 5.33 13.54
N THR A 444 24.13 4.89 12.32
CA THR A 444 25.51 4.67 11.86
C THR A 444 26.25 5.97 11.56
N ASN A 445 25.55 7.11 11.54
CA ASN A 445 26.11 8.44 11.39
C ASN A 445 25.82 9.26 12.66
N ASN A 446 25.10 10.39 12.56
CA ASN A 446 24.69 11.19 13.71
C ASN A 446 23.27 10.82 14.17
N THR A 447 23.01 11.06 15.45
CA THR A 447 21.66 11.06 16.02
C THR A 447 21.37 12.43 16.61
N ASN A 448 20.38 13.12 16.06
CA ASN A 448 19.97 14.46 16.46
C ASN A 448 18.54 14.40 17.03
N ILE A 449 18.39 14.69 18.32
CA ILE A 449 17.10 14.69 19.01
C ILE A 449 16.85 16.06 19.63
N LYS A 450 15.73 16.68 19.26
CA LYS A 450 15.37 18.03 19.70
C LYS A 450 13.95 18.12 20.24
N ASP A 451 13.75 18.82 21.35
CA ASP A 451 12.43 19.13 21.93
C ASP A 451 11.50 17.89 21.98
N THR A 452 12.03 16.78 22.50
CA THR A 452 11.41 15.45 22.39
C THR A 452 11.27 14.81 23.76
N ASN A 453 10.09 14.23 24.02
CA ASN A 453 9.83 13.42 25.21
C ASN A 453 9.98 11.94 24.85
N ILE A 454 10.77 11.19 25.62
CA ILE A 454 10.97 9.75 25.48
C ILE A 454 10.59 9.07 26.79
N LYS A 455 9.65 8.14 26.74
CA LYS A 455 9.21 7.38 27.91
C LYS A 455 9.19 5.89 27.61
N ALA A 456 9.77 5.09 28.50
CA ALA A 456 9.81 3.65 28.34
C ALA A 456 9.67 2.95 29.69
N GLN A 457 8.89 1.88 29.77
CA GLN A 457 8.99 0.96 30.91
C GLN A 457 10.29 0.15 30.86
N GLY A 458 10.72 -0.23 29.66
CA GLY A 458 12.02 -0.85 29.43
C GLY A 458 13.14 0.18 29.30
N ASN A 459 14.25 -0.25 28.72
CA ASN A 459 15.43 0.61 28.55
C ASN A 459 15.17 1.74 27.54
N VAL A 460 15.83 2.88 27.75
CA VAL A 460 16.03 3.89 26.72
C VAL A 460 17.48 3.84 26.24
N GLU A 461 17.69 3.53 24.97
CA GLU A 461 18.99 3.40 24.34
C GLU A 461 19.11 4.40 23.19
N ILE A 462 20.07 5.32 23.27
CA ILE A 462 20.29 6.37 22.26
C ILE A 462 21.74 6.36 21.80
N PHE A 463 21.97 5.86 20.58
CA PHE A 463 23.30 5.60 20.05
C PHE A 463 23.56 6.35 18.75
N ALA A 464 24.81 6.75 18.53
CA ALA A 464 25.31 7.28 17.27
C ALA A 464 26.76 6.84 17.07
N ASN A 465 27.17 6.46 15.87
CA ASN A 465 28.61 6.18 15.64
C ASN A 465 29.44 7.46 15.56
N GLN A 466 28.85 8.59 15.17
CA GLN A 466 29.50 9.91 15.13
C GLN A 466 29.04 10.80 16.29
N ASN A 467 28.28 11.86 16.01
CA ASN A 467 27.80 12.79 17.01
C ASN A 467 26.40 12.40 17.50
N LEU A 468 26.21 12.42 18.81
CA LEU A 468 24.89 12.41 19.44
C LEU A 468 24.58 13.82 19.95
N VAL A 469 23.55 14.45 19.40
CA VAL A 469 23.10 15.80 19.75
C VAL A 469 21.74 15.72 20.41
N LEU A 470 21.64 16.16 21.67
CA LEU A 470 20.41 16.22 22.45
C LEU A 470 20.12 17.66 22.84
N SER A 471 18.97 18.21 22.46
CA SER A 471 18.53 19.57 22.81
C SER A 471 17.10 19.55 23.31
N GLY A 472 16.84 19.98 24.54
CA GLY A 472 15.46 19.97 25.07
C GLY A 472 14.84 18.59 25.19
N VAL A 473 15.65 17.57 25.51
CA VAL A 473 15.21 16.17 25.57
C VAL A 473 14.84 15.81 27.00
N ASN A 474 13.65 15.25 27.17
CA ASN A 474 13.21 14.68 28.44
C ASN A 474 13.02 13.17 28.28
N SER A 475 13.85 12.37 28.95
CA SER A 475 13.79 10.91 28.92
C SER A 475 13.42 10.36 30.30
N ASP A 476 12.50 9.40 30.36
CA ASP A 476 12.13 8.69 31.59
C ASP A 476 12.03 7.18 31.32
N SER A 477 12.98 6.42 31.87
CA SER A 477 12.99 4.95 31.82
C SER A 477 12.71 4.36 33.19
N SER A 478 11.79 3.39 33.28
CA SER A 478 11.62 2.55 34.48
C SER A 478 12.66 1.43 34.61
N SER A 479 13.60 1.36 33.68
CA SER A 479 14.75 0.45 33.67
C SER A 479 16.01 1.28 33.43
N HIS A 480 16.89 0.91 32.49
CA HIS A 480 18.16 1.58 32.22
C HIS A 480 18.05 2.66 31.14
N THR A 481 18.86 3.71 31.26
CA THR A 481 19.08 4.67 30.18
C THR A 481 20.55 4.59 29.75
N ALA A 482 20.81 4.42 28.45
CA ALA A 482 22.15 4.31 27.90
C ALA A 482 22.35 5.27 26.71
N LEU A 483 23.41 6.06 26.80
CA LEU A 483 23.86 6.96 25.74
C LEU A 483 25.26 6.54 25.30
N ASN A 484 25.45 6.40 23.99
CA ASN A 484 26.75 6.05 23.42
C ASN A 484 26.98 6.81 22.11
N ALA A 485 28.13 7.48 22.01
CA ALA A 485 28.60 8.03 20.75
C ALA A 485 30.10 8.27 20.77
N ASN A 486 30.67 8.67 19.62
CA ASN A 486 32.02 9.21 19.59
C ASN A 486 32.04 10.56 20.36
N LYS A 487 31.13 11.48 20.03
CA LYS A 487 30.99 12.75 20.76
C LYS A 487 29.54 13.02 21.11
N LEU A 488 29.33 13.57 22.30
CA LEU A 488 28.02 13.93 22.79
C LEU A 488 27.93 15.44 23.00
N PHE A 489 26.87 16.04 22.47
CA PHE A 489 26.53 17.44 22.63
C PHE A 489 25.15 17.52 23.27
N ILE A 490 25.08 17.94 24.53
CA ILE A 490 23.82 18.06 25.28
C ILE A 490 23.55 19.53 25.60
N ASN A 491 22.42 20.03 25.06
CA ASN A 491 22.06 21.45 24.92
C ASN A 491 23.25 22.30 24.48
N SER A 492 24.05 21.74 23.58
CA SER A 492 25.13 22.36 22.83
C SER A 492 25.08 21.78 21.43
N SER A 493 25.73 22.42 20.47
CA SER A 493 25.81 21.94 19.10
C SER A 493 27.26 21.81 18.65
N PRO A 494 27.57 20.91 17.71
CA PRO A 494 28.86 20.93 17.06
C PRO A 494 29.08 22.24 16.27
N ASP A 495 30.34 22.65 16.15
CA ASP A 495 30.78 23.61 15.13
C ASP A 495 30.63 23.03 13.71
N PHE A 496 30.98 23.82 12.69
CA PHE A 496 30.87 23.38 11.30
C PHE A 496 31.77 22.18 10.93
N LEU A 497 32.78 21.87 11.76
CA LEU A 497 33.66 20.71 11.58
C LEU A 497 33.15 19.47 12.33
N GLY A 498 32.10 19.58 13.15
CA GLY A 498 31.68 18.49 14.02
C GLY A 498 32.62 18.28 15.21
N LEU A 499 33.48 19.25 15.54
CA LEU A 499 34.60 19.04 16.46
C LEU A 499 34.40 19.70 17.82
N SER A 500 34.08 20.99 17.84
CA SER A 500 34.03 21.81 19.06
C SER A 500 32.60 22.15 19.44
N PRO A 501 32.30 22.37 20.74
CA PRO A 501 30.97 22.76 21.17
C PRO A 501 30.69 24.24 20.92
N LEU A 502 29.45 24.52 20.51
CA LEU A 502 28.83 25.84 20.53
C LEU A 502 27.72 25.83 21.60
N TYR A 503 27.79 26.80 22.52
CA TYR A 503 26.92 26.86 23.71
C TYR A 503 25.79 27.90 23.57
N SER A 504 25.21 28.02 22.38
CA SER A 504 24.12 28.96 22.10
C SER A 504 22.72 28.46 22.47
N ASP A 505 22.56 27.15 22.68
CA ASP A 505 21.28 26.52 22.96
C ASP A 505 20.82 26.74 24.41
N LYS A 506 19.58 27.19 24.59
CA LYS A 506 19.00 27.53 25.90
C LYS A 506 18.04 26.46 26.42
N SER A 507 17.85 25.39 25.67
CA SER A 507 17.01 24.28 26.09
C SER A 507 17.56 23.60 27.34
N VAL A 508 16.67 22.94 28.08
CA VAL A 508 16.98 22.16 29.27
C VAL A 508 16.67 20.71 28.96
N SER A 509 17.62 19.82 29.23
CA SER A 509 17.42 18.39 29.05
C SER A 509 17.42 17.68 30.40
N GLN A 510 16.51 16.73 30.58
CA GLN A 510 16.45 15.87 31.76
C GLN A 510 16.43 14.41 31.32
N LEU A 511 17.39 13.62 31.80
CA LEU A 511 17.44 12.19 31.54
C LEU A 511 17.27 11.45 32.87
N LYS A 512 16.21 10.66 32.98
CA LYS A 512 15.85 9.90 34.16
C LYS A 512 15.84 8.40 33.87
N SER A 513 16.32 7.62 34.83
CA SER A 513 16.34 6.17 34.81
C SER A 513 16.14 5.66 36.24
N ASP A 514 15.18 4.76 36.46
CA ASP A 514 15.06 4.07 37.75
C ASP A 514 16.25 3.11 37.94
N GLY A 515 16.82 2.56 36.86
CA GLY A 515 18.04 1.78 36.88
C GLY A 515 19.32 2.61 36.72
N ILE A 516 20.29 2.02 36.03
CA ILE A 516 21.55 2.67 35.65
C ILE A 516 21.30 3.66 34.51
N LEU A 517 21.67 4.92 34.74
CA LEU A 517 21.88 5.92 33.69
C LEU A 517 23.36 5.92 33.30
N SER A 518 23.66 5.50 32.07
CA SER A 518 25.04 5.40 31.56
C SER A 518 25.27 6.32 30.36
N ILE A 519 26.40 7.01 30.38
CA ILE A 519 26.92 7.77 29.24
C ILE A 519 28.31 7.27 28.93
N THR A 520 28.55 6.86 27.68
CA THR A 520 29.83 6.29 27.25
C THR A 520 30.33 6.92 25.94
N ASN A 521 31.56 7.43 25.96
CA ASN A 521 32.23 8.02 24.81
C ASN A 521 33.76 8.02 25.00
N LYS A 522 34.31 6.81 25.20
CA LYS A 522 35.64 6.55 25.76
C LYS A 522 36.79 7.32 25.11
N ASP A 523 36.74 7.56 23.79
CA ASP A 523 37.81 8.30 23.07
C ASP A 523 37.46 9.75 22.70
N GLY A 524 36.21 10.17 22.93
CA GLY A 524 35.74 11.48 22.52
C GLY A 524 35.37 12.40 23.68
N SER A 525 34.45 13.31 23.43
CA SER A 525 34.10 14.35 24.39
C SER A 525 32.60 14.41 24.64
N LEU A 526 32.24 14.59 25.90
CA LEU A 526 30.90 14.94 26.35
C LEU A 526 30.89 16.44 26.66
N TYR A 527 30.15 17.20 25.87
CA TYR A 527 29.92 18.63 26.03
C TYR A 527 28.50 18.85 26.55
N ALA A 528 28.35 19.39 27.76
CA ALA A 528 27.05 19.53 28.40
C ALA A 528 26.80 20.92 28.99
N GLN A 529 25.57 21.39 28.86
CA GLN A 529 25.00 22.48 29.67
C GLN A 529 23.50 22.26 29.90
N ASN A 530 22.94 22.93 30.91
CA ASN A 530 21.51 22.92 31.24
C ASN A 530 20.94 21.48 31.30
N LEU A 531 21.71 20.57 31.90
CA LEU A 531 21.47 19.14 31.86
C LEU A 531 21.19 18.63 33.27
N LYS A 532 20.16 17.83 33.43
CA LYS A 532 19.90 17.09 34.67
C LYS A 532 19.87 15.59 34.40
N LEU A 533 20.82 14.86 34.98
CA LEU A 533 20.85 13.40 34.98
C LEU A 533 20.32 12.89 36.31
N ILE A 534 19.43 11.90 36.28
CA ILE A 534 18.83 11.27 37.46
C ILE A 534 18.80 9.76 37.22
N GLY A 535 19.80 9.05 37.72
CA GLY A 535 19.80 7.58 37.72
C GLY A 535 19.52 7.02 39.11
N GLY A 536 19.02 5.78 39.17
CA GLY A 536 19.20 4.95 40.36
C GLY A 536 20.70 4.83 40.66
N ALA A 537 21.49 4.58 39.62
CA ALA A 537 22.94 4.76 39.58
C ALA A 537 23.28 5.63 38.37
N THR A 538 24.32 6.46 38.44
CA THR A 538 24.77 7.26 37.29
C THR A 538 26.24 7.01 36.98
N LEU A 539 26.52 6.55 35.77
CA LEU A 539 27.87 6.25 35.27
C LEU A 539 28.18 7.10 34.03
N ILE A 540 29.28 7.83 34.06
CA ILE A 540 29.81 8.59 32.92
C ILE A 540 31.24 8.11 32.66
N GLU A 541 31.49 7.51 31.50
CA GLU A 541 32.83 7.19 31.01
C GLU A 541 33.08 7.95 29.70
N SER A 542 33.97 8.95 29.73
CA SER A 542 34.20 9.87 28.62
C SER A 542 35.71 10.08 28.39
N GLY A 543 36.13 10.42 27.17
CA GLY A 543 37.48 10.95 26.99
C GLY A 543 37.65 12.26 27.75
N ASN A 544 36.86 13.28 27.38
CA ASN A 544 36.76 14.56 28.10
C ASN A 544 35.33 14.80 28.57
N PHE A 545 35.13 15.11 29.85
CA PHE A 545 33.85 15.60 30.34
C PHE A 545 33.91 17.11 30.54
N VAL A 546 33.23 17.86 29.66
CA VAL A 546 33.27 19.32 29.61
C VAL A 546 31.89 19.88 29.93
N THR A 547 31.79 20.53 31.09
CA THR A 547 30.58 21.19 31.56
C THR A 547 30.73 22.70 31.43
N ASN A 548 29.73 23.36 30.82
CA ASN A 548 29.75 24.82 30.66
C ASN A 548 28.92 25.54 31.73
N LYS A 549 27.66 25.12 31.89
CA LYS A 549 26.71 25.77 32.81
C LYS A 549 25.60 24.82 33.24
N SER A 550 25.22 24.88 34.52
CA SER A 550 23.99 24.25 35.05
C SER A 550 23.83 22.77 34.67
N VAL A 551 24.87 21.98 34.94
CA VAL A 551 24.84 20.51 34.82
C VAL A 551 24.67 19.89 36.21
N GLU A 552 23.70 19.01 36.36
CA GLU A 552 23.42 18.25 37.58
C GLU A 552 23.50 16.75 37.29
N VAL A 553 24.32 16.03 38.06
CA VAL A 553 24.44 14.57 37.99
C VAL A 553 23.98 13.99 39.32
N ASN A 554 22.90 13.21 39.28
CA ASN A 554 22.25 12.69 40.47
C ASN A 554 22.17 11.16 40.40
N ALA A 555 22.70 10.49 41.42
CA ALA A 555 22.46 9.08 41.69
C ALA A 555 21.63 8.97 42.97
N THR A 556 20.35 8.64 42.83
CA THR A 556 19.39 8.72 43.94
C THR A 556 19.09 7.39 44.61
N GLY A 557 19.58 6.29 44.03
CA GLY A 557 19.12 4.96 44.31
C GLY A 557 17.69 4.73 43.84
N SER A 558 17.27 3.47 43.82
CA SER A 558 15.92 3.06 43.46
C SER A 558 15.57 1.69 44.01
N GLU A 559 14.27 1.40 44.11
CA GLU A 559 13.81 0.05 44.41
C GLU A 559 14.20 -0.95 43.30
N PHE A 560 14.25 -0.49 42.05
CA PHE A 560 14.66 -1.29 40.89
C PHE A 560 16.09 -1.85 41.06
N LEU A 561 17.04 -1.03 41.49
CA LEU A 561 18.41 -1.48 41.73
C LEU A 561 18.55 -2.29 43.02
N ARG A 562 17.96 -1.81 44.14
CA ARG A 562 18.04 -2.51 45.43
C ARG A 562 17.53 -3.95 45.38
N SER A 563 16.47 -4.18 44.60
CA SER A 563 15.87 -5.50 44.46
C SER A 563 16.61 -6.40 43.46
N ASN A 564 17.54 -5.86 42.66
CA ASN A 564 18.28 -6.63 41.66
C ASN A 564 19.61 -7.18 42.24
N PRO A 565 19.77 -8.50 42.44
CA PRO A 565 20.93 -9.07 43.11
C PRO A 565 22.26 -8.88 42.37
N ASN A 566 22.23 -8.57 41.07
CA ASN A 566 23.43 -8.35 40.27
C ASN A 566 23.83 -6.88 40.18
N LEU A 567 22.92 -5.95 40.54
CA LEU A 567 23.11 -4.51 40.38
C LEU A 567 22.91 -3.73 41.68
N ASN A 568 22.46 -4.38 42.76
CA ASN A 568 22.19 -3.72 44.04
C ASN A 568 23.41 -3.03 44.65
N SER A 569 24.62 -3.49 44.33
CA SER A 569 25.86 -2.85 44.75
C SER A 569 26.07 -1.48 44.13
N LEU A 570 25.33 -1.14 43.07
CA LEU A 570 25.39 0.16 42.40
C LEU A 570 24.29 1.12 42.90
N ASP A 571 23.43 0.71 43.85
CA ASP A 571 22.28 1.51 44.26
C ASP A 571 22.69 2.86 44.85
N GLY A 572 22.45 3.93 44.09
CA GLY A 572 22.81 5.28 44.50
C GLY A 572 24.23 5.70 44.14
N ASP A 573 24.97 4.88 43.42
CA ASP A 573 26.36 5.17 43.07
C ASP A 573 26.46 6.15 41.91
N LEU A 574 27.41 7.08 42.04
CA LEU A 574 27.79 8.04 41.02
C LEU A 574 29.25 7.81 40.66
N SER A 575 29.51 7.45 39.41
CA SER A 575 30.86 7.29 38.88
C SER A 575 31.06 8.18 37.67
N ILE A 576 32.10 9.01 37.69
CA ILE A 576 32.56 9.82 36.56
C ILE A 576 34.01 9.46 36.32
N GLN A 577 34.26 8.86 35.17
CA GLN A 577 35.60 8.50 34.71
C GLN A 577 35.92 9.28 33.44
N SER A 578 37.04 10.00 33.44
CA SER A 578 37.59 10.61 32.25
C SER A 578 38.92 10.00 31.86
N ASP A 579 39.16 9.79 30.57
CA ASP A 579 40.47 9.28 30.11
C ASP A 579 41.55 10.37 30.20
N TYR A 580 41.18 11.63 30.00
CA TYR A 580 42.04 12.81 30.24
C TYR A 580 41.68 13.46 31.59
N GLY A 581 42.01 14.75 31.79
CA GLY A 581 41.75 15.47 33.03
C GLY A 581 40.26 15.61 33.37
N LEU A 582 39.93 15.49 34.66
CA LEU A 582 38.58 15.68 35.19
C LEU A 582 38.52 16.99 35.98
N ARG A 583 37.77 17.98 35.52
CA ARG A 583 37.57 19.25 36.23
C ARG A 583 36.18 19.33 36.83
N ILE A 584 36.09 19.43 38.16
CA ILE A 584 34.83 19.66 38.88
C ILE A 584 34.74 21.12 39.29
N ASP A 585 33.87 21.85 38.59
CA ASP A 585 33.66 23.28 38.78
C ASP A 585 32.29 23.53 39.43
N PRO A 586 32.20 24.01 40.68
CA PRO A 586 30.93 24.15 41.38
C PRO A 586 29.97 25.17 40.75
N LYS A 587 30.45 26.03 39.82
CA LYS A 587 29.61 26.95 39.04
C LYS A 587 28.91 26.29 37.86
N ALA A 588 29.46 25.18 37.37
CA ALA A 588 28.99 24.50 36.16
C ALA A 588 28.39 23.12 36.44
N LEU A 589 28.89 22.41 37.45
CA LEU A 589 28.58 21.02 37.73
C LEU A 589 28.23 20.80 39.21
N LYS A 590 27.06 20.20 39.44
CA LYS A 590 26.61 19.73 40.76
C LYS A 590 26.48 18.22 40.76
N LEU A 591 27.03 17.58 41.79
CA LEU A 591 27.04 16.13 41.97
C LEU A 591 26.26 15.77 43.23
N ASN A 592 25.35 14.80 43.15
CA ASN A 592 24.62 14.29 44.30
C ASN A 592 24.54 12.77 44.21
N ALA A 593 24.93 12.06 45.26
CA ALA A 593 24.86 10.60 45.33
C ALA A 593 24.34 10.15 46.69
N THR A 594 23.54 9.09 46.73
CA THR A 594 23.19 8.42 48.00
C THR A 594 24.20 7.35 48.39
N GLY A 595 24.79 6.68 47.40
CA GLY A 595 25.85 5.68 47.52
C GLY A 595 27.24 6.27 47.28
N ASP A 596 28.12 5.51 46.66
CA ASP A 596 29.52 5.89 46.45
C ASP A 596 29.66 7.01 45.40
N ILE A 597 30.69 7.84 45.57
CA ILE A 597 31.11 8.83 44.57
C ILE A 597 32.53 8.48 44.10
N ASP A 598 32.67 8.09 42.84
CA ASP A 598 33.96 7.83 42.19
C ASP A 598 34.25 8.87 41.11
N LEU A 599 35.29 9.69 41.29
CA LEU A 599 35.70 10.74 40.35
C LEU A 599 37.12 10.47 39.87
N ILE A 600 37.27 9.78 38.74
CA ILE A 600 38.56 9.23 38.32
C ILE A 600 39.01 9.89 37.01
N SER A 601 40.21 10.45 37.01
CA SER A 601 40.95 10.79 35.79
C SER A 601 42.01 9.72 35.53
N LYS A 602 41.87 8.93 34.45
CA LYS A 602 42.74 7.77 34.20
C LYS A 602 44.17 8.16 33.80
N ASN A 603 44.31 9.17 32.94
CA ASN A 603 45.61 9.65 32.45
C ASN A 603 45.83 11.16 32.69
N GLY A 604 45.05 11.78 33.57
CA GLY A 604 45.14 13.21 33.90
C GLY A 604 44.99 13.47 35.39
N ALA A 605 44.76 14.74 35.74
CA ALA A 605 44.47 15.13 37.11
C ALA A 605 42.96 15.24 37.34
N THR A 606 42.49 14.76 38.50
CA THR A 606 41.19 15.13 39.07
C THR A 606 41.35 16.48 39.78
N ALA A 607 40.75 17.55 39.24
CA ALA A 607 40.85 18.91 39.75
C ALA A 607 39.52 19.39 40.33
N LEU A 608 39.50 19.65 41.64
CA LEU A 608 38.38 20.27 42.35
C LEU A 608 38.62 21.78 42.46
N VAL A 609 37.63 22.58 42.06
CA VAL A 609 37.77 24.05 41.93
C VAL A 609 37.04 24.75 43.07
N GLY A 610 37.64 25.81 43.60
CA GLY A 610 36.98 26.72 44.54
C GLY A 610 37.09 28.18 44.10
N TYR A 611 36.11 28.99 44.48
CA TYR A 611 36.10 30.44 44.27
C TYR A 611 35.99 31.16 45.60
N ALA A 612 36.79 32.21 45.78
CA ALA A 612 36.69 33.09 46.93
C ALA A 612 35.30 33.76 46.98
N GLY A 613 34.73 33.81 48.18
CA GLY A 613 33.44 34.46 48.41
C GLY A 613 33.55 35.98 48.47
N THR A 614 32.46 36.67 48.14
CA THR A 614 32.40 38.15 48.16
C THR A 614 31.71 38.73 49.40
N ASN A 615 31.12 37.89 50.26
CA ASN A 615 30.19 38.29 51.32
C ASN A 615 30.65 37.91 52.74
N GLY A 616 31.97 37.74 52.96
CA GLY A 616 32.54 37.35 54.24
C GLY A 616 32.82 35.85 54.38
N GLN A 617 33.16 35.39 55.59
CA GLN A 617 33.54 33.99 55.86
C GLN A 617 32.40 33.02 55.51
N GLY A 618 32.69 31.97 54.73
CA GLY A 618 31.72 30.96 54.33
C GLY A 618 30.94 31.29 53.05
N SER A 619 31.27 32.39 52.35
CA SER A 619 30.66 32.75 51.07
C SER A 619 31.40 32.17 49.85
N GLU A 620 32.42 31.34 50.08
CA GLU A 620 33.17 30.65 49.04
C GLU A 620 32.27 29.65 48.29
N GLU A 621 32.43 29.58 46.97
CA GLU A 621 31.80 28.53 46.15
C GLU A 621 32.78 27.38 45.99
N VAL A 622 32.49 26.26 46.66
CA VAL A 622 33.36 25.08 46.72
C VAL A 622 32.66 23.84 46.16
N VAL A 623 33.44 22.88 45.70
CA VAL A 623 32.91 21.55 45.36
C VAL A 623 32.42 20.87 46.63
N ASN A 624 31.13 20.56 46.68
CA ASN A 624 30.53 19.77 47.74
C ASN A 624 30.32 18.34 47.25
N LEU A 625 31.02 17.39 47.87
CA LEU A 625 30.82 15.95 47.67
C LEU A 625 30.15 15.38 48.91
N THR A 626 28.88 15.04 48.80
CA THR A 626 28.09 14.49 49.90
C THR A 626 27.53 13.15 49.49
N THR A 627 27.75 12.16 50.35
CA THR A 627 27.15 10.83 50.27
C THR A 627 26.42 10.53 51.57
N ASN A 628 25.28 9.85 51.47
CA ASN A 628 24.48 9.48 52.64
C ASN A 628 25.00 8.19 53.28
N ASN A 629 25.38 7.21 52.45
CA ASN A 629 25.69 5.84 52.89
C ASN A 629 26.92 5.22 52.19
N GLY A 630 27.66 6.01 51.40
CA GLY A 630 28.81 5.54 50.61
C GLY A 630 30.14 6.21 50.96
N GLY A 631 31.17 5.88 50.20
CA GLY A 631 32.51 6.47 50.20
C GLY A 631 32.71 7.50 49.09
N ILE A 632 33.89 8.15 49.12
CA ILE A 632 34.35 9.06 48.07
C ILE A 632 35.74 8.61 47.62
N THR A 633 35.89 8.37 46.32
CA THR A 633 37.15 8.05 45.64
C THR A 633 37.49 9.13 44.62
N LEU A 634 38.74 9.62 44.61
CA LEU A 634 39.23 10.71 43.76
C LEU A 634 40.49 10.32 42.97
#